data_AF-A0A2M7G8K2-F1
#
_entry.id   AF-A0A2M7G8K2-F1
#
_cell.length_a   1.000
_cell.length_b   1.000
_cell.length_c   1.000
_cell.angle_alpha   90.00
_cell.angle_beta   90.00
_cell.angle_gamma   90.00
#
_symmetry.space_group_name_H-M   'P 1'
#
loop_
_entity.id
_entity.type
_entity.pdbx_description
1 polymer ?
#
loop_
_entity_poly.entity_id
_entity_poly.type
_entity_poly.pdbx_seq_one_letter_code
_entity_poly.pdbx_strand_id
1 'polypeptide(L)'
;MLRPLQIPQPGLAMIQTQSVSRMLGVSASVQSQNTGTGSRDQFQLMHPSLLMQRSATPISVPPVSFSSPTQQLQYLGQKYGVVQTGSLSQFQTEVIKAVIRVKAREHGIPEKVALGIAGNESGWKMWSNLEKGTVIQGKNIRDGELKSTDWGVMQINDKAHGSARVFPRAKYDLEFNIDYGLSFLARQRQKIKGDLGLGLGDWDRTVASYNLGHDPQTSKSLAIAQNYVSHVSNKTQYA
;
A
#
# COMPACT_ATOMS: atom_id res chain seq x y z
N MET A 1 -22.67 12.49 59.54
CA MET A 1 -23.46 11.28 59.23
C MET A 1 -23.22 10.93 57.76
N LEU A 2 -22.36 9.94 57.51
CA LEU A 2 -21.89 9.53 56.18
C LEU A 2 -22.56 8.19 55.82
N ARG A 3 -23.24 8.11 54.67
CA ARG A 3 -23.72 6.85 54.10
C ARG A 3 -22.67 6.29 53.13
N PRO A 4 -22.29 5.01 53.20
CA PRO A 4 -21.40 4.40 52.22
C PRO A 4 -22.14 4.00 50.95
N LEU A 5 -21.53 4.30 49.80
CA LEU A 5 -21.94 3.82 48.47
C LEU A 5 -21.46 2.38 48.25
N GLN A 6 -22.38 1.52 47.85
CA GLN A 6 -22.23 0.08 47.69
C GLN A 6 -21.88 -0.24 46.23
N ILE A 7 -20.77 -0.96 46.01
CA ILE A 7 -20.28 -1.41 44.69
C ILE A 7 -20.92 -2.78 44.37
N PRO A 8 -21.53 -2.97 43.18
CA PRO A 8 -22.01 -4.30 42.77
C PRO A 8 -20.90 -5.12 42.08
N GLN A 9 -20.77 -6.39 42.50
CA GLN A 9 -19.94 -7.44 41.90
C GLN A 9 -20.68 -8.12 40.73
N PRO A 10 -20.01 -8.50 39.63
CA PRO A 10 -20.61 -9.29 38.57
C PRO A 10 -20.57 -10.79 38.89
N GLY A 11 -21.75 -11.44 38.81
CA GLY A 11 -21.94 -12.86 39.03
C GLY A 11 -21.48 -13.74 37.86
N LEU A 12 -20.82 -14.84 38.21
CA LEU A 12 -20.48 -15.98 37.36
C LEU A 12 -21.77 -16.79 37.05
N ALA A 13 -22.10 -16.93 35.77
CA ALA A 13 -23.10 -17.89 35.30
C ALA A 13 -22.39 -19.01 34.53
N MET A 14 -22.36 -20.21 35.11
CA MET A 14 -22.04 -21.46 34.43
C MET A 14 -23.22 -21.86 33.55
N ILE A 15 -22.98 -22.10 32.26
CA ILE A 15 -23.92 -22.81 31.39
C ILE A 15 -23.28 -24.14 30.97
N GLN A 16 -23.90 -25.18 31.51
CA GLN A 16 -23.77 -26.58 31.21
C GLN A 16 -24.36 -26.82 29.80
N THR A 17 -23.60 -27.43 28.87
CA THR A 17 -24.20 -28.03 27.67
C THR A 17 -23.77 -29.49 27.56
N GLN A 18 -24.82 -30.31 27.47
CA GLN A 18 -24.80 -31.76 27.42
C GLN A 18 -24.39 -32.26 26.03
N SER A 19 -23.78 -33.43 26.03
CA SER A 19 -23.38 -34.23 24.88
C SER A 19 -24.56 -34.71 24.05
N VAL A 20 -24.41 -34.74 22.72
CA VAL A 20 -25.14 -35.68 21.86
C VAL A 20 -24.17 -36.31 20.87
N SER A 21 -23.77 -37.55 21.17
CA SER A 21 -23.28 -38.49 20.17
C SER A 21 -24.48 -39.21 19.56
N ARG A 22 -24.55 -39.32 18.23
CA ARG A 22 -25.26 -40.41 17.57
C ARG A 22 -24.31 -41.13 16.63
N MET A 23 -24.10 -42.39 16.98
CA MET A 23 -23.48 -43.44 16.19
C MET A 23 -24.43 -43.97 15.11
N LEU A 24 -23.81 -44.77 14.22
CA LEU A 24 -24.33 -45.89 13.40
C LEU A 24 -24.41 -45.58 11.89
N GLY A 25 -23.62 -46.22 11.03
CA GLY A 25 -22.65 -47.27 11.34
C GLY A 25 -21.91 -47.88 10.15
N VAL A 26 -21.13 -48.90 10.54
CA VAL A 26 -20.58 -50.05 9.78
C VAL A 26 -19.42 -49.67 8.84
N SER A 27 -18.14 -49.83 9.23
CA SER A 27 -17.33 -51.09 9.29
C SER A 27 -17.23 -51.76 7.91
N ALA A 28 -16.10 -52.22 7.36
CA ALA A 28 -14.77 -52.50 7.88
C ALA A 28 -13.74 -52.49 6.73
N SER A 29 -12.49 -52.38 7.16
CA SER A 29 -11.20 -52.61 6.48
C SER A 29 -11.08 -53.91 5.67
N VAL A 30 -10.30 -53.89 4.56
CA VAL A 30 -9.35 -54.96 4.17
C VAL A 30 -8.18 -54.35 3.35
N GLN A 31 -6.95 -54.60 3.78
CA GLN A 31 -5.72 -54.48 2.98
C GLN A 31 -5.62 -55.67 2.00
N SER A 32 -5.16 -55.44 0.77
CA SER A 32 -4.35 -56.44 0.05
C SER A 32 -3.45 -55.78 -0.99
N GLN A 33 -2.19 -56.17 -0.97
CA GLN A 33 -1.20 -55.93 -2.04
C GLN A 33 -1.41 -56.92 -3.20
N ASN A 34 -0.76 -56.56 -4.33
CA ASN A 34 -0.13 -57.39 -5.37
C ASN A 34 -0.74 -57.48 -6.79
N THR A 35 0.10 -57.02 -7.73
CA THR A 35 0.46 -57.54 -9.07
C THR A 35 -0.60 -57.75 -10.15
N GLY A 36 -0.40 -57.12 -11.30
CA GLY A 36 -0.98 -57.59 -12.56
C GLY A 36 -1.04 -56.55 -13.67
N THR A 37 -0.15 -56.71 -14.65
CA THR A 37 -0.11 -56.08 -15.98
C THR A 37 -1.46 -56.01 -16.70
N GLY A 38 -1.75 -54.89 -17.39
CA GLY A 38 -2.84 -54.84 -18.36
C GLY A 38 -3.16 -53.44 -18.87
N SER A 39 -2.60 -53.07 -20.02
CA SER A 39 -3.04 -51.94 -20.83
C SER A 39 -4.51 -52.07 -21.23
N ARG A 40 -5.34 -51.06 -20.94
CA ARG A 40 -6.24 -50.38 -21.90
C ARG A 40 -7.17 -49.37 -21.20
N ASP A 41 -7.26 -48.21 -21.85
CA ASP A 41 -8.39 -47.28 -21.89
C ASP A 41 -8.92 -46.70 -20.58
N GLN A 42 -8.39 -45.52 -20.22
CA GLN A 42 -9.19 -44.53 -19.50
C GLN A 42 -9.05 -43.16 -20.14
N PHE A 43 -10.21 -42.64 -20.53
CA PHE A 43 -10.53 -41.25 -20.80
C PHE A 43 -9.85 -40.33 -19.78
N GLN A 44 -8.81 -39.63 -20.18
CA GLN A 44 -8.35 -38.46 -19.44
C GLN A 44 -9.31 -37.30 -19.72
N LEU A 45 -10.11 -36.98 -18.71
CA LEU A 45 -10.80 -35.70 -18.56
C LEU A 45 -9.78 -34.56 -18.79
N MET A 46 -9.86 -33.91 -19.94
CA MET A 46 -9.16 -32.65 -20.17
C MET A 46 -9.75 -31.61 -19.22
N HIS A 47 -8.94 -31.15 -18.27
CA HIS A 47 -9.27 -30.00 -17.42
C HIS A 47 -9.53 -28.77 -18.31
N PRO A 48 -10.72 -28.14 -18.24
CA PRO A 48 -10.91 -26.83 -18.84
C PRO A 48 -10.32 -25.79 -17.88
N SER A 49 -9.02 -25.56 -17.97
CA SER A 49 -8.35 -24.44 -17.30
C SER A 49 -7.32 -23.81 -18.24
N LEU A 50 -7.74 -23.58 -19.48
CA LEU A 50 -7.02 -22.79 -20.48
C LEU A 50 -8.01 -21.79 -21.10
N LEU A 51 -8.52 -20.88 -20.30
CA LEU A 51 -9.13 -19.65 -20.80
C LEU A 51 -9.10 -18.60 -19.69
N MET A 52 -8.55 -17.43 -20.02
CA MET A 52 -8.36 -16.23 -19.19
C MET A 52 -7.04 -16.13 -18.39
N GLN A 53 -5.91 -16.47 -19.01
CA GLN A 53 -4.71 -15.63 -18.83
C GLN A 53 -4.73 -14.58 -19.95
N ARG A 54 -5.50 -13.50 -19.74
CA ARG A 54 -5.22 -12.26 -20.45
C ARG A 54 -3.94 -11.70 -19.83
N SER A 55 -2.81 -12.08 -20.41
CA SER A 55 -1.57 -11.32 -20.30
C SER A 55 -1.87 -9.92 -20.79
N ALA A 56 -2.25 -9.02 -19.89
CA ALA A 56 -2.25 -7.59 -20.17
C ALA A 56 -0.79 -7.23 -20.39
N THR A 57 -0.35 -7.28 -21.65
CA THR A 57 0.88 -6.59 -22.06
C THR A 57 0.73 -5.16 -21.56
N PRO A 58 1.63 -4.66 -20.68
CA PRO A 58 1.54 -3.28 -20.26
C PRO A 58 1.66 -2.43 -21.52
N ILE A 59 0.61 -1.70 -21.85
CA ILE A 59 0.63 -0.73 -22.93
C ILE A 59 1.79 0.22 -22.58
N SER A 60 2.86 0.14 -23.37
CA SER A 60 3.99 1.06 -23.26
C SER A 60 3.52 2.41 -23.81
N VAL A 61 2.74 3.14 -23.01
CA VAL A 61 2.38 4.52 -23.32
C VAL A 61 3.69 5.30 -23.32
N PRO A 62 4.09 5.89 -24.46
CA PRO A 62 5.31 6.70 -24.51
C PRO A 62 5.18 7.81 -23.45
N PRO A 63 6.28 8.14 -22.75
CA PRO A 63 6.23 9.19 -21.75
C PRO A 63 5.78 10.49 -22.41
N VAL A 64 4.72 11.09 -21.88
CA VAL A 64 4.33 12.45 -22.29
C VAL A 64 5.47 13.35 -21.86
N SER A 65 6.19 13.93 -22.82
CA SER A 65 7.24 14.90 -22.54
C SER A 65 6.58 16.24 -22.27
N PHE A 66 6.79 16.79 -21.08
CA PHE A 66 6.31 18.12 -20.70
C PHE A 66 7.48 19.09 -20.74
N SER A 67 7.25 20.28 -21.30
CA SER A 67 8.27 21.33 -21.38
C SER A 67 8.46 22.07 -20.06
N SER A 68 7.51 21.96 -19.12
CA SER A 68 7.60 22.56 -17.78
C SER A 68 6.71 21.86 -16.74
N PRO A 69 6.99 22.03 -15.43
CA PRO A 69 6.10 21.58 -14.36
C PRO A 69 4.69 22.14 -14.46
N THR A 70 4.55 23.42 -14.82
CA THR A 70 3.24 24.08 -14.97
C THR A 70 2.42 23.42 -16.07
N GLN A 71 3.03 23.09 -17.21
CA GLN A 71 2.35 22.38 -18.29
C GLN A 71 1.89 20.99 -17.84
N GLN A 72 2.73 20.25 -17.09
CA GLN A 72 2.35 18.95 -16.54
C GLN A 72 1.17 19.08 -15.57
N LEU A 73 1.17 20.09 -14.68
CA LEU A 73 0.05 20.35 -13.77
C LEU A 73 -1.23 20.73 -14.50
N GLN A 74 -1.16 21.56 -15.55
CA GLN A 74 -2.34 21.93 -16.34
C GLN A 74 -2.93 20.71 -17.07
N TYR A 75 -2.07 19.90 -17.71
CA TYR A 75 -2.48 18.67 -18.36
C TYR A 75 -3.14 17.70 -17.38
N LEU A 76 -2.51 17.46 -16.22
CA LEU A 76 -3.06 16.57 -15.20
C LEU A 76 -4.31 17.15 -14.56
N GLY A 77 -4.38 18.47 -14.34
CA GLY A 77 -5.57 19.14 -13.86
C GLY A 77 -6.75 18.91 -14.79
N GLN A 78 -6.58 19.09 -16.10
CA GLN A 78 -7.60 18.76 -17.08
C GLN A 78 -7.97 17.27 -17.07
N LYS A 79 -6.97 16.38 -17.10
CA LYS A 79 -7.17 14.91 -17.11
C LYS A 79 -7.94 14.42 -15.88
N TYR A 80 -7.70 15.02 -14.72
CA TYR A 80 -8.26 14.62 -13.43
C TYR A 80 -9.40 15.53 -12.94
N GLY A 81 -9.89 16.44 -13.79
CA GLY A 81 -11.05 17.29 -13.49
C GLY A 81 -10.81 18.38 -12.44
N VAL A 82 -9.56 18.80 -12.24
CA VAL A 82 -9.18 19.88 -11.32
C VAL A 82 -9.06 21.18 -12.09
N VAL A 83 -9.90 22.15 -11.76
CA VAL A 83 -9.84 23.51 -12.30
C VAL A 83 -8.84 24.32 -11.48
N GLN A 84 -7.98 25.08 -12.15
CA GLN A 84 -7.04 25.96 -11.46
C GLN A 84 -7.79 27.09 -10.75
N THR A 85 -7.80 27.04 -9.41
CA THR A 85 -8.28 28.10 -8.54
C THR A 85 -7.16 28.55 -7.60
N GLY A 86 -6.95 29.86 -7.48
CA GLY A 86 -5.92 30.41 -6.60
C GLY A 86 -4.49 30.29 -7.14
N SER A 87 -3.53 30.16 -6.23
CA SER A 87 -2.09 30.12 -6.57
C SER A 87 -1.68 28.79 -7.22
N LEU A 88 -0.60 28.79 -8.00
CA LEU A 88 -0.03 27.56 -8.59
C LEU A 88 0.37 26.52 -7.52
N SER A 89 0.76 26.96 -6.33
CA SER A 89 1.07 26.07 -5.21
C SER A 89 -0.18 25.33 -4.71
N GLN A 90 -1.31 26.02 -4.57
CA GLN A 90 -2.59 25.41 -4.23
C GLN A 90 -3.05 24.47 -5.34
N PHE A 91 -2.95 24.90 -6.60
CA PHE A 91 -3.32 24.07 -7.74
C PHE A 91 -2.49 22.77 -7.82
N GLN A 92 -1.18 22.83 -7.58
CA GLN A 92 -0.33 21.64 -7.46
C GLN A 92 -0.89 20.64 -6.43
N THR A 93 -1.21 21.11 -5.22
CA THR A 93 -1.75 20.26 -4.15
C THR A 93 -3.04 19.58 -4.58
N GLU A 94 -3.98 20.33 -5.17
CA GLU A 94 -5.27 19.79 -5.60
C GLU A 94 -5.12 18.76 -6.73
N VAL A 95 -4.26 19.04 -7.72
CA VAL A 95 -3.93 18.09 -8.79
C VAL A 95 -3.31 16.82 -8.21
N ILE A 96 -2.33 16.94 -7.32
CA ILE A 96 -1.68 15.80 -6.67
C ILE A 96 -2.68 14.94 -5.91
N LYS A 97 -3.55 15.56 -5.09
CA LYS A 97 -4.59 14.84 -4.37
C LYS A 97 -5.54 14.12 -5.31
N ALA A 98 -5.97 14.74 -6.41
CA ALA A 98 -6.85 14.12 -7.41
C ALA A 98 -6.19 12.90 -8.08
N VAL A 99 -4.92 13.02 -8.49
CA VAL A 99 -4.14 11.90 -9.06
C VAL A 99 -4.04 10.75 -8.04
N ILE A 100 -3.69 11.06 -6.78
CA ILE A 100 -3.57 10.06 -5.70
C ILE A 100 -4.89 9.32 -5.51
N ARG A 101 -6.05 10.00 -5.47
CA ARG A 101 -7.34 9.32 -5.28
C ARG A 101 -7.63 8.31 -6.39
N VAL A 102 -7.39 8.69 -7.65
CA VAL A 102 -7.59 7.76 -8.78
C VAL A 102 -6.60 6.59 -8.71
N LYS A 103 -5.31 6.87 -8.53
CA LYS A 103 -4.28 5.81 -8.48
C LYS A 103 -4.42 4.90 -7.27
N ALA A 104 -4.83 5.43 -6.12
CA ALA A 104 -5.11 4.62 -4.94
C ALA A 104 -6.21 3.59 -5.22
N ARG A 105 -7.30 4.00 -5.90
CA ARG A 105 -8.36 3.08 -6.32
C ARG A 105 -7.87 2.02 -7.31
N GLU A 106 -7.05 2.40 -8.30
CA GLU A 106 -6.46 1.46 -9.26
C GLU A 106 -5.63 0.36 -8.56
N HIS A 107 -4.93 0.70 -7.48
CA HIS A 107 -4.10 -0.24 -6.70
C HIS A 107 -4.81 -0.88 -5.50
N GLY A 108 -6.09 -0.59 -5.28
CA GLY A 108 -6.85 -1.13 -4.14
C GLY A 108 -6.40 -0.61 -2.77
N ILE A 109 -5.86 0.60 -2.71
CA ILE A 109 -5.38 1.28 -1.49
C ILE A 109 -6.46 2.25 -1.01
N PRO A 110 -6.81 2.27 0.29
CA PRO A 110 -7.70 3.29 0.83
C PRO A 110 -7.16 4.70 0.57
N GLU A 111 -8.00 5.57 -0.01
CA GLU A 111 -7.58 6.92 -0.42
C GLU A 111 -6.94 7.70 0.76
N LYS A 112 -7.51 7.57 1.97
CA LYS A 112 -6.98 8.22 3.19
C LYS A 112 -5.54 7.80 3.50
N VAL A 113 -5.17 6.53 3.27
CA VAL A 113 -3.82 6.02 3.52
C VAL A 113 -2.86 6.60 2.48
N ALA A 114 -3.23 6.54 1.20
CA ALA A 114 -2.42 7.08 0.12
C ALA A 114 -2.18 8.60 0.26
N LEU A 115 -3.23 9.36 0.58
CA LEU A 115 -3.16 10.79 0.83
C LEU A 115 -2.34 11.11 2.09
N GLY A 116 -2.49 10.32 3.16
CA GLY A 116 -1.70 10.47 4.38
C GLY A 116 -0.20 10.28 4.13
N ILE A 117 0.18 9.26 3.35
CA ILE A 117 1.59 9.02 2.97
C ILE A 117 2.12 10.22 2.20
N ALA A 118 1.49 10.62 1.08
CA ALA A 118 1.95 11.76 0.29
C ALA A 118 2.01 13.07 1.10
N GLY A 119 1.06 13.28 2.01
CA GLY A 119 1.03 14.43 2.91
C GLY A 119 2.16 14.42 3.94
N ASN A 120 2.60 13.24 4.38
CA ASN A 120 3.75 13.07 5.26
C ASN A 120 5.08 13.22 4.51
N GLU A 121 5.18 12.61 3.33
CA GLU A 121 6.40 12.56 2.52
C GLU A 121 6.80 13.92 1.95
N SER A 122 5.84 14.67 1.41
CA SER A 122 6.13 15.91 0.68
C SER A 122 5.19 17.07 1.00
N GLY A 123 4.15 16.83 1.81
CA GLY A 123 3.06 17.79 1.99
C GLY A 123 2.28 18.02 0.69
N TRP A 124 2.11 16.96 -0.12
CA TRP A 124 1.49 17.01 -1.44
C TRP A 124 2.19 17.97 -2.41
N LYS A 125 3.53 17.90 -2.48
CA LYS A 125 4.33 18.73 -3.39
C LYS A 125 5.28 17.87 -4.21
N MET A 126 5.29 18.09 -5.52
CA MET A 126 6.31 17.53 -6.40
C MET A 126 7.47 18.48 -6.55
N TRP A 127 7.18 19.78 -6.72
CA TRP A 127 8.17 20.83 -6.86
C TRP A 127 8.08 21.83 -5.70
N SER A 128 9.25 22.22 -5.19
CA SER A 128 9.40 23.35 -4.27
C SER A 128 9.44 24.69 -5.01
N ASN A 129 9.83 24.67 -6.28
CA ASN A 129 9.80 25.82 -7.18
C ASN A 129 9.33 25.34 -8.57
N LEU A 130 8.11 25.74 -8.96
CA LEU A 130 7.49 25.35 -10.23
C LEU A 130 8.13 26.04 -11.45
N GLU A 131 8.59 27.27 -11.29
CA GLU A 131 9.22 28.02 -12.39
C GLU A 131 10.56 27.40 -12.79
N LYS A 132 11.34 26.96 -11.79
CA LYS A 132 12.66 26.35 -12.00
C LYS A 132 12.60 24.83 -12.17
N GLY A 133 11.45 24.20 -11.91
CA GLY A 133 11.32 22.74 -11.90
C GLY A 133 12.13 22.05 -10.81
N THR A 134 12.37 22.73 -9.69
CA THR A 134 13.09 22.14 -8.56
C THR A 134 12.20 21.12 -7.84
N VAL A 135 12.49 19.84 -8.04
CA VAL A 135 11.78 18.72 -7.40
C VAL A 135 12.09 18.68 -5.89
N ILE A 136 11.09 18.32 -5.08
CA ILE A 136 11.27 18.06 -3.65
C ILE A 136 12.23 16.89 -3.47
N GLN A 137 13.19 17.05 -2.56
CA GLN A 137 14.19 16.03 -2.26
C GLN A 137 14.38 15.86 -0.74
N GLY A 138 14.41 14.61 -0.29
CA GLY A 138 14.84 14.22 1.05
C GLY A 138 16.25 13.66 0.98
N LYS A 139 17.23 14.30 1.66
CA LYS A 139 18.62 13.84 1.66
C LYS A 139 18.87 12.92 2.84
N ASN A 140 19.26 11.68 2.57
CA ASN A 140 19.66 10.72 3.60
C ASN A 140 21.17 10.79 3.79
N ILE A 141 21.61 11.56 4.78
CA ILE A 141 23.03 11.72 5.14
C ILE A 141 23.34 10.85 6.36
N ARG A 142 24.41 10.05 6.25
CA ARG A 142 24.92 9.23 7.36
C ARG A 142 26.43 9.43 7.47
N ASP A 143 26.90 9.74 8.66
CA ASP A 143 28.32 9.97 8.94
C ASP A 143 28.95 11.06 8.04
N GLY A 144 28.17 12.10 7.72
CA GLY A 144 28.58 13.19 6.83
C GLY A 144 28.47 12.90 5.33
N GLU A 145 28.15 11.67 4.93
CA GLU A 145 28.05 11.27 3.52
C GLU A 145 26.61 11.14 3.04
N LEU A 146 26.33 11.62 1.83
CA LEU A 146 25.04 11.40 1.16
C LEU A 146 24.90 9.92 0.77
N LYS A 147 24.03 9.21 1.48
CA LYS A 147 23.78 7.79 1.24
C LYS A 147 22.68 7.56 0.21
N SER A 148 21.66 8.39 0.14
CA SER A 148 20.62 8.32 -0.90
C SER A 148 19.79 9.59 -0.90
N THR A 149 18.97 9.75 -1.93
CA THR A 149 18.02 10.85 -2.04
C THR A 149 16.64 10.32 -2.38
N ASP A 150 15.63 10.82 -1.67
CA ASP A 150 14.22 10.54 -1.91
C ASP A 150 13.60 11.66 -2.73
N TRP A 151 12.76 11.33 -3.72
CA TRP A 151 12.31 12.31 -4.73
C TRP A 151 10.80 12.38 -4.92
N GLY A 152 10.31 13.61 -5.07
CA GLY A 152 8.96 13.91 -5.51
C GLY A 152 7.89 13.66 -4.45
N VAL A 153 6.65 13.49 -4.90
CA VAL A 153 5.47 13.43 -4.03
C VAL A 153 5.53 12.26 -3.04
N MET A 154 5.92 11.09 -3.55
CA MET A 154 5.97 9.83 -2.82
C MET A 154 7.36 9.52 -2.26
N GLN A 155 8.33 10.45 -2.39
CA GLN A 155 9.69 10.32 -1.87
C GLN A 155 10.38 9.00 -2.30
N ILE A 156 10.41 8.74 -3.62
CA ILE A 156 11.01 7.52 -4.17
C ILE A 156 12.54 7.58 -4.04
N ASN A 157 13.13 6.58 -3.38
CA ASN A 157 14.57 6.51 -3.11
C ASN A 157 15.40 6.13 -4.35
N ASP A 158 16.42 6.93 -4.66
CA ASP A 158 17.31 6.73 -5.82
C ASP A 158 18.17 5.47 -5.77
N LYS A 159 18.51 4.97 -4.58
CA LYS A 159 19.30 3.75 -4.43
C LYS A 159 18.46 2.49 -4.31
N ALA A 160 17.33 2.55 -3.61
CA ALA A 160 16.45 1.39 -3.47
C ALA A 160 15.69 1.06 -4.77
N HIS A 161 15.45 2.06 -5.62
CA HIS A 161 14.67 1.93 -6.86
C HIS A 161 15.45 2.31 -8.12
N GLY A 162 16.78 2.35 -8.02
CA GLY A 162 17.71 2.96 -8.99
C GLY A 162 17.83 2.31 -10.36
N SER A 163 16.85 1.51 -10.81
CA SER A 163 16.85 1.02 -12.19
C SER A 163 16.87 2.21 -13.16
N ALA A 164 17.84 2.22 -14.07
CA ALA A 164 18.09 3.32 -15.00
C ALA A 164 16.87 3.63 -15.90
N ARG A 165 15.95 2.68 -16.05
CA ARG A 165 14.73 2.84 -16.87
C ARG A 165 13.58 3.50 -16.10
N VAL A 166 13.42 3.19 -14.82
CA VAL A 166 12.24 3.61 -14.03
C VAL A 166 12.51 4.89 -13.27
N PHE A 167 13.70 5.00 -12.68
CA PHE A 167 13.97 6.06 -11.73
C PHE A 167 13.97 7.47 -12.36
N PRO A 168 14.56 7.71 -13.56
CA PRO A 168 14.48 9.03 -14.19
C PRO A 168 13.04 9.50 -14.41
N ARG A 169 12.14 8.57 -14.76
CA ARG A 169 10.71 8.90 -14.93
C ARG A 169 10.06 9.17 -13.58
N ALA A 170 10.26 8.32 -12.58
CA ALA A 170 9.72 8.53 -11.23
C ALA A 170 10.17 9.84 -10.60
N LYS A 171 11.34 10.37 -10.98
CA LYS A 171 11.85 11.64 -10.48
C LYS A 171 11.15 12.88 -11.04
N TYR A 172 10.69 12.85 -12.29
CA TYR A 172 10.22 14.06 -12.99
C TYR A 172 8.79 14.00 -13.53
N ASP A 173 8.22 12.81 -13.68
CA ASP A 173 6.83 12.60 -14.09
C ASP A 173 5.97 12.46 -12.83
N LEU A 174 5.16 13.49 -12.54
CA LEU A 174 4.32 13.55 -11.35
C LEU A 174 3.36 12.36 -11.23
N GLU A 175 2.66 12.02 -12.31
CA GLU A 175 1.69 10.92 -12.29
C GLU A 175 2.41 9.59 -12.09
N PHE A 176 3.55 9.39 -12.77
CA PHE A 176 4.33 8.18 -12.62
C PHE A 176 5.01 8.07 -11.24
N ASN A 177 5.43 9.17 -10.62
CA ASN A 177 5.94 9.18 -9.24
C ASN A 177 4.89 8.62 -8.27
N ILE A 178 3.65 9.13 -8.38
CA ILE A 178 2.52 8.69 -7.56
C ILE A 178 2.20 7.21 -7.84
N ASP A 179 2.02 6.86 -9.11
CA ASP A 179 1.68 5.49 -9.51
C ASP A 179 2.74 4.48 -9.06
N TYR A 180 4.02 4.80 -9.21
CA TYR A 180 5.12 3.94 -8.80
C TYR A 180 5.16 3.73 -7.28
N GLY A 181 5.01 4.80 -6.50
CA GLY A 181 4.98 4.71 -5.04
C GLY A 181 3.80 3.87 -4.53
N LEU A 182 2.61 4.10 -5.08
CA LEU A 182 1.41 3.33 -4.71
C LEU A 182 1.50 1.87 -5.17
N SER A 183 2.05 1.60 -6.36
CA SER A 183 2.33 0.25 -6.83
C SER A 183 3.31 -0.49 -5.89
N PHE A 184 4.33 0.20 -5.38
CA PHE A 184 5.23 -0.36 -4.38
C PHE A 184 4.51 -0.67 -3.06
N LEU A 185 3.69 0.26 -2.55
CA LEU A 185 2.89 0.03 -1.35
C LEU A 185 1.95 -1.17 -1.51
N ALA A 186 1.29 -1.30 -2.66
CA ALA A 186 0.42 -2.43 -2.98
C ALA A 186 1.18 -3.76 -2.98
N ARG A 187 2.42 -3.81 -3.50
CA ARG A 187 3.28 -5.00 -3.40
C ARG A 187 3.68 -5.32 -1.97
N GLN A 188 3.98 -4.31 -1.15
CA GLN A 188 4.22 -4.52 0.28
C GLN A 188 2.98 -5.11 0.96
N ARG A 189 1.79 -4.60 0.63
CA ARG A 189 0.51 -5.04 1.19
C ARG A 189 0.22 -6.52 0.98
N GLN A 190 0.65 -7.10 -0.13
CA GLN A 190 0.46 -8.52 -0.43
C GLN A 190 1.14 -9.45 0.59
N LYS A 191 2.22 -8.99 1.23
CA LYS A 191 3.03 -9.79 2.17
C LYS A 191 3.03 -9.27 3.60
N ILE A 192 2.81 -7.97 3.80
CA ILE A 192 2.92 -7.31 5.11
C ILE A 192 1.61 -6.59 5.39
N LYS A 193 0.86 -7.11 6.36
CA LYS A 193 -0.38 -6.55 6.87
C LYS A 193 -0.47 -6.79 8.37
N GLY A 194 -1.20 -5.94 9.07
CA GLY A 194 -1.43 -6.09 10.49
C GLY A 194 -1.54 -4.74 11.19
N ASP A 195 -2.32 -4.77 12.26
CA ASP A 195 -2.60 -3.64 13.12
C ASP A 195 -1.47 -3.47 14.14
N LEU A 196 -1.04 -2.23 14.36
CA LEU A 196 -0.08 -1.85 15.40
C LEU A 196 -0.72 -0.91 16.44
N GLY A 197 -2.01 -0.60 16.30
CA GLY A 197 -2.73 0.35 17.14
C GLY A 197 -2.39 1.81 16.84
N LEU A 198 -1.95 2.13 15.61
CA LEU A 198 -1.43 3.45 15.21
C LEU A 198 -2.42 4.26 14.37
N GLY A 199 -3.65 3.76 14.22
CA GLY A 199 -4.79 4.49 13.67
C GLY A 199 -5.09 4.25 12.19
N LEU A 200 -4.27 3.47 11.48
CA LEU A 200 -4.60 3.01 10.11
C LEU A 200 -5.15 1.57 10.11
N GLY A 201 -5.26 0.94 11.27
CA GLY A 201 -5.81 -0.40 11.45
C GLY A 201 -4.90 -1.44 10.80
N ASP A 202 -5.48 -2.36 10.03
CA ASP A 202 -4.72 -3.44 9.40
C ASP A 202 -3.66 -2.98 8.38
N TRP A 203 -3.64 -1.68 8.02
CA TRP A 203 -2.63 -1.04 7.17
C TRP A 203 -1.37 -0.60 7.91
N ASP A 204 -1.35 -0.54 9.24
CA ASP A 204 -0.23 0.04 10.00
C ASP A 204 1.13 -0.58 9.61
N ARG A 205 1.23 -1.92 9.60
CA ARG A 205 2.47 -2.61 9.20
C ARG A 205 2.84 -2.37 7.73
N THR A 206 1.84 -2.32 6.85
CA THR A 206 2.06 -2.04 5.42
C THR A 206 2.67 -0.65 5.25
N VAL A 207 2.10 0.36 5.90
CA VAL A 207 2.58 1.74 5.86
C VAL A 207 3.96 1.86 6.50
N ALA A 208 4.21 1.19 7.63
CA ALA A 208 5.55 1.15 8.21
C ALA A 208 6.59 0.55 7.25
N SER A 209 6.23 -0.51 6.54
CA SER A 209 7.13 -1.16 5.57
C SER A 209 7.42 -0.32 4.34
N TYR A 210 6.59 0.69 4.03
CA TYR A 210 6.87 1.67 2.99
C TYR A 210 8.13 2.46 3.33
N ASN A 211 8.22 2.97 4.56
CA ASN A 211 9.36 3.73 5.06
C ASN A 211 10.58 2.85 5.37
N LEU A 212 10.36 1.64 5.90
CA LEU A 212 11.45 0.76 6.33
C LEU A 212 12.00 -0.13 5.20
N GLY A 213 11.22 -0.35 4.13
CA GLY A 213 11.50 -1.35 3.11
C GLY A 213 11.21 -2.80 3.52
N HIS A 214 10.91 -3.06 4.80
CA HIS A 214 10.66 -4.40 5.37
C HIS A 214 9.61 -4.37 6.49
N ASP A 215 9.14 -5.54 6.93
CA ASP A 215 8.21 -5.67 8.06
C ASP A 215 8.88 -5.25 9.38
N PRO A 216 8.25 -4.38 10.20
CA PRO A 216 8.78 -4.06 11.52
C PRO A 216 8.60 -5.22 12.50
N GLN A 217 9.69 -5.92 12.81
CA GLN A 217 9.68 -7.09 13.70
C GLN A 217 10.54 -6.91 14.97
N THR A 218 11.49 -5.97 14.95
CA THR A 218 12.34 -5.66 16.10
C THR A 218 11.81 -4.45 16.86
N SER A 219 12.14 -4.33 18.16
CA SER A 219 11.79 -3.16 18.97
C SER A 219 12.24 -1.84 18.33
N LYS A 220 13.43 -1.83 17.72
CA LYS A 220 13.95 -0.66 17.00
C LYS A 220 13.10 -0.31 15.78
N SER A 221 12.77 -1.29 14.93
CA SER A 221 11.92 -1.05 13.75
C SER A 221 10.48 -0.68 14.14
N LEU A 222 9.96 -1.21 15.25
CA LEU A 222 8.64 -0.86 15.77
C LEU A 222 8.60 0.59 16.27
N ALA A 223 9.64 1.07 16.95
CA ALA A 223 9.74 2.46 17.36
C ALA A 223 9.78 3.43 16.17
N ILE A 224 10.52 3.08 15.11
CA ILE A 224 10.55 3.87 13.86
C ILE A 224 9.16 3.84 13.19
N ALA A 225 8.52 2.67 13.12
CA ALA A 225 7.18 2.52 12.60
C ALA A 225 6.17 3.37 13.36
N GLN A 226 6.26 3.42 14.70
CA GLN A 226 5.37 4.19 15.54
C GLN A 226 5.38 5.68 15.17
N ASN A 227 6.57 6.27 15.04
CA ASN A 227 6.68 7.67 14.64
C ASN A 227 6.11 7.92 13.24
N TYR A 228 6.52 7.10 12.27
CA TYR A 228 6.13 7.28 10.87
C TYR A 228 4.63 7.09 10.65
N VAL A 229 4.06 5.98 11.11
CA VAL A 229 2.65 5.65 10.90
C VAL A 229 1.75 6.64 11.66
N SER A 230 2.14 7.09 12.86
CA SER A 230 1.38 8.11 13.59
C SER A 230 1.33 9.44 12.82
N HIS A 231 2.44 9.85 12.20
CA HIS A 231 2.44 11.07 11.37
C HIS A 231 1.56 10.90 10.12
N VAL A 232 1.64 9.76 9.44
CA VAL A 232 0.77 9.44 8.30
C VAL A 232 -0.70 9.47 8.72
N SER A 233 -1.02 8.84 9.86
CA SER A 233 -2.37 8.81 10.44
C SER A 233 -2.91 10.22 10.70
N ASN A 234 -2.10 11.10 11.30
CA ASN A 234 -2.47 12.50 11.51
C ASN A 234 -2.70 13.25 10.19
N LYS A 235 -1.90 12.97 9.14
CA LYS A 235 -2.07 13.59 7.82
C LYS A 235 -3.36 13.18 7.12
N THR A 236 -3.95 12.03 7.47
CA THR A 236 -5.25 11.59 6.92
C THR A 236 -6.40 12.54 7.27
N GLN A 237 -6.27 13.34 8.34
CA GLN A 237 -7.28 14.32 8.74
C GLN A 237 -7.35 15.54 7.80
N TYR A 238 -6.27 15.79 7.06
CA TYR A 238 -6.14 16.91 6.13
C TYR A 238 -6.23 16.46 4.67
N ALA A 239 -6.54 15.18 4.44
CA ALA A 239 -6.58 14.51 3.15
C ALA A 239 -7.82 14.89 2.33
#